data_AF-A0A2A6RJE1-F1
#
_entry.id   AF-A0A2A6RJE1-F1
#
_cell.length_a   1.000
_cell.length_b   1.000
_cell.length_c   1.000
_cell.angle_alpha   90.00
_cell.angle_beta   90.00
_cell.angle_gamma   90.00
#
_symmetry.space_group_name_H-M   'P 1'
#
loop_
_entity.id
_entity.type
_entity.pdbx_description
1 polymer ?
#
loop_
_entity_poly.entity_id
_entity_poly.type
_entity_poly.pdbx_seq_one_letter_code
_entity_poly.pdbx_strand_id
1 'polypeptide(L)' 'MLTLDQIFTYFERTIAQRFLARDLEGLRRCQWALVELVNAAEAADDRESLLRLRVLASKVANHRESLTDD' A
#
# COMPACT_ATOMS: atom_id res chain seq x y z
N MET A 1 -7.34 -1.77 -19.93
CA MET A 1 -6.58 -0.63 -19.38
C MET A 1 -6.79 -0.65 -17.88
N LEU A 2 -5.71 -0.58 -17.08
CA LEU A 2 -5.79 -0.61 -15.62
C LEU A 2 -5.96 0.84 -15.11
N THR A 3 -6.92 1.09 -14.20
CA THR A 3 -7.15 2.44 -13.63
C THR A 3 -6.55 2.58 -12.23
N LEU A 4 -6.33 3.82 -11.78
CA LEU A 4 -5.85 4.09 -10.42
C LEU A 4 -6.81 3.56 -9.35
N ASP A 5 -8.13 3.68 -9.55
CA ASP A 5 -9.11 3.11 -8.63
C ASP A 5 -9.03 1.58 -8.51
N GLN A 6 -8.78 0.90 -9.63
CA GLN A 6 -8.55 -0.54 -9.63
C GLN A 6 -7.27 -0.90 -8.87
N ILE A 7 -6.23 -0.08 -8.97
CA ILE A 7 -4.98 -0.24 -8.22
C ILE A 7 -5.24 -0.05 -6.72
N PHE A 8 -5.94 1.01 -6.31
CA PHE A 8 -6.25 1.26 -4.89
C PHE A 8 -7.05 0.11 -4.28
N THR A 9 -8.10 -0.32 -4.97
CA THR A 9 -8.94 -1.44 -4.53
C THR A 9 -8.14 -2.74 -4.42
N TYR A 10 -7.24 -2.98 -5.38
CA TYR A 10 -6.36 -4.15 -5.35
C TYR A 10 -5.41 -4.12 -4.15
N PHE A 11 -4.76 -2.99 -3.87
CA PHE A 11 -3.86 -2.86 -2.74
C PHE A 11 -4.59 -3.01 -1.41
N GLU A 12 -5.75 -2.37 -1.23
CA GLU A 12 -6.55 -2.53 -0.01
C GLU A 12 -6.84 -4.00 0.31
N ARG A 13 -7.32 -4.75 -0.68
CA ARG A 13 -7.62 -6.18 -0.53
C ARG A 13 -6.35 -6.98 -0.28
N THR A 14 -5.30 -6.74 -1.04
CA THR A 14 -4.05 -7.49 -0.98
C THR A 14 -3.34 -7.31 0.36
N ILE A 15 -3.34 -6.09 0.91
CA ILE A 15 -2.77 -5.80 2.22
C ILE A 15 -3.52 -6.55 3.31
N ALA A 16 -4.86 -6.51 3.29
CA ALA A 16 -5.70 -7.22 4.25
C ALA A 16 -5.47 -8.74 4.19
N GLN A 17 -5.43 -9.31 2.97
CA GLN A 17 -5.17 -10.74 2.78
C GLN A 17 -3.79 -11.17 3.30
N ARG A 18 -2.75 -10.37 3.01
CA ARG A 18 -1.37 -10.66 3.46
C ARG A 18 -1.25 -10.54 4.97
N PHE A 19 -1.88 -9.56 5.59
CA PHE A 19 -1.92 -9.41 7.05
C PHE A 19 -2.59 -10.62 7.72
N LEU A 20 -3.76 -11.05 7.23
CA LEU A 20 -4.45 -12.24 7.72
C LEU A 20 -3.62 -13.52 7.57
N ALA A 21 -2.84 -13.61 6.49
CA ALA A 21 -1.93 -14.73 6.25
C ALA A 21 -0.61 -14.64 7.04
N ARG A 22 -0.39 -13.60 7.85
CA ARG A 22 0.88 -13.27 8.51
C ARG A 22 2.08 -13.22 7.53
N ASP A 23 1.83 -12.84 6.28
CA ASP A 23 2.85 -12.75 5.21
C ASP A 23 3.62 -11.42 5.31
N LEU A 24 4.60 -11.37 6.21
CA LEU A 24 5.46 -10.21 6.43
C LEU A 24 6.19 -9.76 5.16
N GLU A 25 6.68 -10.71 4.36
CA GLU A 25 7.42 -10.39 3.14
C GLU A 25 6.47 -9.89 2.03
N GLY A 26 5.26 -10.43 1.98
CA GLY A 26 4.15 -9.85 1.22
C GLY A 26 3.88 -8.41 1.62
N LEU A 27 3.75 -8.10 2.90
CA LEU A 27 3.51 -6.73 3.35
C LEU A 27 4.69 -5.81 2.98
N ARG A 28 5.94 -6.27 3.12
CA ARG A 28 7.13 -5.51 2.70
C ARG A 28 7.09 -5.19 1.20
N ARG A 29 6.75 -6.17 0.34
CA ARG A 29 6.58 -5.94 -1.10
C ARG A 29 5.48 -4.94 -1.43
N CYS A 30 4.36 -4.98 -0.69
CA CYS A 30 3.30 -3.97 -0.84
C CYS A 30 3.83 -2.57 -0.52
N GLN A 31 4.62 -2.42 0.53
CA GLN A 31 5.17 -1.13 0.92
C GLN A 31 6.09 -0.54 -0.14
N TRP A 32 7.00 -1.32 -0.70
CA TRP A 32 7.88 -0.85 -1.78
C TRP A 32 7.10 -0.42 -3.00
N ALA A 33 6.10 -1.19 -3.42
CA ALA A 33 5.26 -0.80 -4.55
C ALA A 33 4.48 0.51 -4.28
N LEU A 34 3.96 0.69 -3.05
CA LEU A 34 3.27 1.92 -2.67
C LEU A 34 4.20 3.13 -2.64
N VAL A 35 5.47 2.98 -2.22
CA VAL A 35 6.46 4.06 -2.27
C VAL A 35 6.69 4.55 -3.70
N GLU A 36 6.86 3.64 -4.66
CA GLU A 36 7.04 4.02 -6.06
C GLU A 36 5.79 4.72 -6.63
N LEU A 37 4.60 4.28 -6.24
CA LEU A 37 3.36 4.94 -6.64
C LEU A 37 3.20 6.33 -6.01
N VAL A 38 3.62 6.52 -4.76
CA VAL A 38 3.66 7.84 -4.11
C VAL A 38 4.58 8.77 -4.88
N ASN A 39 5.80 8.34 -5.20
CA ASN A 39 6.75 9.13 -5.98
C ASN A 39 6.20 9.50 -7.36
N ALA A 40 5.50 8.57 -8.02
CA ALA A 40 4.86 8.82 -9.30
C ALA A 40 3.71 9.83 -9.20
N ALA A 41 2.87 9.75 -8.16
CA ALA A 41 1.80 10.70 -7.92
C ALA A 41 2.33 12.10 -7.58
N GLU A 42 3.42 12.19 -6.79
CA GLU A 42 4.11 13.45 -6.50
C GLU A 42 4.67 14.08 -7.78
N ALA A 43 5.34 13.28 -8.62
CA ALA A 43 5.89 13.75 -9.90
C ALA A 43 4.80 14.25 -10.88
N ALA A 44 3.58 13.73 -10.75
CA ALA A 44 2.43 14.12 -11.56
C ALA A 44 1.61 15.28 -10.97
N ASP A 45 1.95 15.79 -9.78
CA ASP A 45 1.14 16.72 -8.97
C ASP A 45 -0.31 16.24 -8.74
N ASP A 46 -0.52 14.91 -8.72
CA ASP A 46 -1.81 14.29 -8.44
C ASP A 46 -2.01 14.15 -6.93
N ARG A 47 -2.53 15.23 -6.34
CA ARG A 47 -2.76 15.34 -4.89
C ARG A 47 -3.79 14.35 -4.36
N GLU A 48 -4.79 14.01 -5.16
CA GLU A 48 -5.84 13.07 -4.74
C GLU A 48 -5.27 11.67 -4.60
N SER A 49 -4.59 11.19 -5.65
CA SER A 49 -3.93 9.88 -5.64
C SER A 49 -2.85 9.81 -4.57
N LEU A 50 -2.07 10.88 -4.40
CA LEU A 50 -1.03 10.96 -3.38
C LEU A 50 -1.57 10.72 -1.97
N LEU A 51 -2.69 11.37 -1.60
CA LEU A 51 -3.31 11.19 -0.29
C LEU A 51 -3.75 9.73 -0.08
N ARG A 52 -4.43 9.14 -1.08
CA ARG A 52 -4.92 7.76 -1.02
C ARG A 52 -3.76 6.76 -0.88
N LEU A 53 -2.68 6.95 -1.63
CA LEU A 53 -1.49 6.11 -1.56
C LEU A 53 -0.78 6.20 -0.21
N ARG A 54 -0.68 7.41 0.36
CA ARG A 54 -0.11 7.60 1.70
C ARG A 54 -0.92 6.86 2.78
N VAL A 55 -2.25 6.88 2.70
CA VAL A 55 -3.11 6.11 3.60
C VAL A 55 -2.83 4.60 3.50
N LEU A 56 -2.69 4.07 2.29
CA LEU A 56 -2.35 2.66 2.08
C LEU A 56 -0.96 2.33 2.62
N ALA A 57 0.04 3.19 2.39
CA ALA A 57 1.39 2.99 2.88
C ALA A 57 1.44 2.94 4.41
N SER A 58 0.74 3.87 5.08
CA SER A 58 0.60 3.86 6.55
C SER A 58 -0.08 2.59 7.05
N LYS A 59 -1.12 2.11 6.36
CA LYS A 59 -1.80 0.86 6.72
C LYS A 59 -0.86 -0.35 6.67
N VAL A 60 -0.01 -0.43 5.64
CA VAL A 60 1.00 -1.50 5.54
C VAL A 60 2.02 -1.40 6.68
N ALA A 61 2.50 -0.20 7.00
CA ALA A 61 3.45 0.00 8.09
C ALA A 61 2.88 -0.49 9.43
N ASN A 62 1.65 -0.08 9.77
CA ASN A 62 0.97 -0.50 11.00
C ASN A 62 0.78 -2.02 11.07
N HIS A 63 0.37 -2.65 9.96
CA HIS A 63 0.21 -4.10 9.92
C HIS A 63 1.54 -4.86 10.07
N ARG A 64 2.64 -4.32 9.54
CA ARG A 64 3.96 -4.92 9.70
C ARG A 64 4.45 -4.82 11.14
N GLU A 65 4.28 -3.66 11.77
CA GLU A 65 4.65 -3.41 13.17
C GLU A 65 3.90 -4.38 14.09
N SER A 66 2.57 -4.45 13.95
CA SER A 66 1.72 -5.36 14.71
C SER A 66 2.11 -6.85 14.57
N LEU A 67 2.64 -7.28 13.42
CA LEU A 67 3.10 -8.67 13.23
C LEU A 67 4.54 -8.91 13.70
N THR A 68 5.31 -7.84 13.90
CA THR A 68 6.70 -7.92 14.38
C THR A 68 6.74 -7.92 15.91
N ASP A 69 5.75 -7.28 16.54
CA ASP A 69 5.61 -7.19 18.00
C ASP A 69 4.90 -8.41 18.65
N ASP A 70 4.33 -9.31 17.83
CA ASP A 70 3.67 -10.59 18.22
C ASP A 70 4.63 -11.78 18.20
#